data_AF-A0A7S2DG71-F1
#
_entry.id   AF-A0A7S2DG71-F1
#
_cell.length_a   1.000
_cell.length_b   1.000
_cell.length_c   1.000
_cell.angle_alpha   90.00
_cell.angle_beta   90.00
_cell.angle_gamma   90.00
#
_symmetry.space_group_name_H-M   'P 1'
#
loop_
_entity.id
_entity.type
_entity.pdbx_description
1 polymer ?
#
loop_
_entity_poly.entity_id
_entity_poly.type
_entity_poly.pdbx_seq_one_letter_code
_entity_poly.pdbx_strand_id
1 'polypeptide(L)'
;MSSDASRGFQSLRVVRTLRLVALLKMERQTQSFQTVFYVFSKKRHDLFATLFLATVLLVIASTAMYYVETEAQPDKFASIPATMWWSVTAMTTVGYGDIFPITVPGKVLGSCV
;
A
#
# COMPACT_ATOMS: atom_id res chain seq x y z
N MET A 1 -17.79 -28.75 26.80
CA MET A 1 -17.98 -27.50 27.56
C MET A 1 -16.81 -26.50 27.46
N SER A 2 -15.88 -26.65 26.49
CA SER A 2 -14.73 -25.73 26.28
C SER A 2 -14.91 -24.79 25.07
N SER A 3 -15.90 -25.05 24.20
CA SER A 3 -16.15 -24.28 22.96
C SER A 3 -16.83 -22.92 23.20
N ASP A 4 -17.63 -22.78 24.26
CA ASP A 4 -18.39 -21.52 24.50
C ASP A 4 -17.55 -20.43 25.17
N ALA A 5 -16.49 -20.81 25.91
CA ALA A 5 -15.60 -19.84 26.56
C ALA A 5 -14.74 -19.07 25.55
N SER A 6 -14.26 -19.72 24.49
CA SER A 6 -13.45 -19.08 23.44
C SER A 6 -14.26 -18.08 22.59
N ARG A 7 -15.55 -18.35 22.37
CA ARG A 7 -16.51 -17.42 21.73
C ARG A 7 -16.71 -16.14 22.54
N GLY A 8 -16.76 -16.24 23.88
CA GLY A 8 -16.88 -15.11 24.80
C GLY A 8 -15.67 -14.15 24.78
N PHE A 9 -14.46 -14.67 24.66
CA PHE A 9 -13.26 -13.84 24.53
C PHE A 9 -13.13 -13.16 23.15
N GLN A 10 -13.62 -13.83 22.09
CA GLN A 10 -13.69 -13.23 20.75
C GLN A 10 -14.72 -12.09 20.69
N SER A 11 -15.90 -12.27 21.29
CA SER A 11 -16.94 -11.24 21.30
C SER A 11 -16.53 -9.99 22.10
N LEU A 12 -15.79 -10.13 23.21
CA LEU A 12 -15.22 -8.97 23.93
C LEU A 12 -14.16 -8.20 23.11
N ARG A 13 -13.36 -8.89 22.29
CA ARG A 13 -12.41 -8.23 21.36
C ARG A 13 -13.14 -7.46 20.27
N VAL A 14 -14.23 -8.02 19.74
CA VAL A 14 -15.08 -7.36 18.73
C VAL A 14 -15.77 -6.12 19.30
N VAL A 15 -16.25 -6.15 20.54
CA VAL A 15 -16.80 -4.95 21.21
C VAL A 15 -15.73 -3.86 21.41
N ARG A 16 -14.47 -4.24 21.63
CA ARG A 16 -13.35 -3.27 21.73
C ARG A 16 -13.01 -2.65 20.37
N THR A 17 -13.03 -3.41 19.27
CA THR A 17 -12.82 -2.85 17.92
C THR A 17 -13.99 -2.00 17.44
N LEU A 18 -15.23 -2.29 17.87
CA LEU A 18 -16.39 -1.44 17.62
C LEU A 18 -16.27 -0.02 18.21
N ARG A 19 -15.41 0.21 19.22
CA ARG A 19 -15.08 1.58 19.68
C ARG A 19 -14.38 2.42 18.61
N LEU A 20 -13.65 1.81 17.67
CA LEU A 20 -13.07 2.53 16.53
C LEU A 20 -14.15 3.06 15.59
N VAL A 21 -15.27 2.34 15.45
CA VAL A 21 -16.45 2.82 14.69
C VAL A 21 -17.10 4.00 15.39
N ALA A 22 -17.04 4.07 16.73
CA ALA A 22 -17.49 5.25 17.47
C ALA A 22 -16.59 6.48 17.26
N LEU A 23 -15.31 6.33 16.85
CA LEU A 23 -14.47 7.46 16.41
C LEU A 23 -14.99 8.08 15.11
N LEU A 24 -15.51 7.25 14.18
CA LEU A 24 -16.20 7.73 12.97
C LEU A 24 -17.46 8.57 13.31
N LYS A 25 -18.03 8.41 14.52
CA LYS A 25 -19.16 9.23 14.96
C LYS A 25 -18.77 10.70 15.21
N MET A 26 -17.49 11.00 15.51
CA MET A 26 -16.98 12.38 15.59
C MET A 26 -16.79 13.02 14.20
N GLU A 27 -16.67 12.22 13.15
CA GLU A 27 -16.45 12.65 11.76
C GLU A 27 -17.65 13.45 11.20
N ARG A 28 -18.86 13.11 11.64
CA ARG A 28 -20.12 13.71 11.16
C ARG A 28 -20.30 15.18 11.57
N GLN A 29 -19.51 15.68 12.52
CA GLN A 29 -19.65 17.05 13.04
C GLN A 29 -18.67 18.05 12.40
N THR A 30 -17.67 17.56 11.67
CA THR A 30 -16.71 18.40 10.95
C THR A 30 -17.11 18.55 9.48
N GLN A 31 -17.51 19.76 9.08
CA GLN A 31 -17.77 20.13 7.67
C GLN A 31 -16.61 19.76 6.72
N SER A 32 -15.39 19.64 7.26
CA SER A 32 -14.16 19.27 6.55
C SER A 32 -14.26 17.96 5.75
N PHE A 33 -14.94 16.92 6.25
CA PHE A 33 -15.06 15.65 5.51
C PHE A 33 -15.95 15.78 4.27
N GLN A 34 -17.00 16.60 4.35
CA GLN A 34 -17.85 16.88 3.18
C GLN A 34 -17.09 17.68 2.12
N THR A 35 -16.23 18.63 2.54
CA THR A 35 -15.36 19.37 1.63
C THR A 35 -14.36 18.45 0.93
N VAL A 36 -13.70 17.54 1.67
CA VAL A 36 -12.80 16.55 1.08
C VAL A 36 -13.55 15.67 0.07
N PHE A 37 -14.70 15.12 0.45
CA PHE A 37 -15.50 14.26 -0.44
C PHE A 37 -16.01 15.01 -1.69
N TYR A 38 -16.37 16.28 -1.54
CA TYR A 38 -16.75 17.17 -2.65
C TYR A 38 -15.59 17.37 -3.63
N VAL A 39 -14.38 17.66 -3.11
CA VAL A 39 -13.18 17.84 -3.95
C VAL A 39 -12.81 16.54 -4.65
N PHE A 40 -12.82 15.40 -3.95
CA PHE A 40 -12.60 14.08 -4.56
C PHE A 40 -13.59 13.80 -5.69
N SER A 41 -14.89 14.08 -5.48
CA SER A 41 -15.92 13.89 -6.50
C SER A 41 -15.73 14.80 -7.71
N LYS A 42 -15.32 16.06 -7.47
CA LYS A 42 -15.07 17.05 -8.52
C LYS A 42 -13.76 16.80 -9.29
N LYS A 43 -12.76 16.22 -8.63
CA LYS A 43 -11.43 15.91 -9.18
C LYS A 43 -11.22 14.43 -9.48
N ARG A 44 -12.27 13.62 -9.48
CA ARG A 44 -12.21 12.16 -9.71
C ARG A 44 -11.48 11.77 -10.99
N HIS A 45 -11.67 12.52 -12.07
CA HIS A 45 -11.01 12.22 -13.35
C HIS A 45 -9.51 12.49 -13.27
N ASP A 46 -9.11 13.65 -12.74
CA ASP A 46 -7.70 14.00 -12.54
C ASP A 46 -7.01 12.99 -11.61
N LEU A 47 -7.64 12.66 -10.48
CA LEU A 47 -7.13 11.68 -9.52
C LEU A 47 -7.02 10.28 -10.13
N PHE A 48 -8.02 9.84 -10.88
CA PHE A 48 -7.99 8.55 -11.55
C PHE A 48 -6.92 8.50 -12.63
N ALA A 49 -6.73 9.58 -13.41
CA ALA A 49 -5.69 9.67 -14.41
C ALA A 49 -4.28 9.60 -13.78
N THR A 50 -4.05 10.33 -12.69
CA THR A 50 -2.77 10.27 -11.96
C THR A 50 -2.55 8.88 -11.35
N LEU A 51 -3.57 8.28 -10.75
CA LEU A 51 -3.48 6.92 -10.19
C LEU A 51 -3.21 5.87 -11.27
N PHE A 52 -3.86 5.99 -12.42
CA PHE A 52 -3.64 5.12 -13.57
C PHE A 52 -2.20 5.24 -14.07
N LEU A 53 -1.70 6.46 -14.26
CA LEU A 53 -0.31 6.70 -14.66
C LEU A 53 0.69 6.14 -13.64
N ALA A 54 0.46 6.38 -12.34
CA ALA A 54 1.29 5.83 -11.27
C ALA A 54 1.29 4.30 -11.29
N THR A 55 0.14 3.66 -11.54
CA THR A 55 0.04 2.20 -11.64
C THR A 55 0.83 1.66 -12.84
N VAL A 56 0.77 2.34 -13.99
CA VAL A 56 1.57 1.97 -15.18
C VAL A 56 3.06 2.08 -14.89
N LEU A 57 3.52 3.19 -14.29
CA LEU A 57 4.91 3.37 -13.89
C LEU A 57 5.37 2.31 -12.90
N LEU A 58 4.54 1.97 -11.93
CA LEU A 58 4.79 0.93 -10.94
C LEU A 58 5.01 -0.43 -11.61
N VAL A 59 4.16 -0.83 -12.56
CA VAL A 59 4.30 -2.11 -13.29
C VAL A 59 5.60 -2.12 -14.11
N ILE A 60 5.93 -1.02 -14.78
CA ILE A 60 7.17 -0.90 -15.57
C ILE A 60 8.40 -1.01 -14.66
N ALA A 61 8.43 -0.24 -13.56
CA ALA A 61 9.52 -0.26 -12.59
C ALA A 61 9.69 -1.64 -11.97
N SER A 62 8.59 -2.31 -11.62
CA SER A 62 8.60 -3.66 -11.04
C SER A 62 9.17 -4.69 -12.01
N THR A 63 8.77 -4.60 -13.28
CA THR A 63 9.23 -5.53 -14.32
C THR A 63 10.71 -5.32 -14.60
N ALA A 64 11.14 -4.06 -14.77
CA ALA A 64 12.55 -3.73 -15.01
C ALA A 64 13.45 -4.19 -13.85
N MET A 65 13.02 -3.96 -12.61
CA MET A 65 13.78 -4.37 -11.42
C MET A 65 13.84 -5.88 -11.24
N TYR A 66 12.75 -6.60 -11.52
CA TYR A 66 12.74 -8.05 -11.50
C TYR A 66 13.83 -8.60 -12.43
N TYR A 67 13.87 -8.17 -13.70
CA TYR A 67 14.87 -8.67 -14.65
C TYR A 67 16.32 -8.36 -14.26
N VAL A 68 16.55 -7.23 -13.57
CA VAL A 68 17.90 -6.80 -13.21
C VAL A 68 18.39 -7.44 -11.91
N GLU A 69 17.50 -7.66 -10.93
CA GLU A 69 17.88 -8.14 -9.60
C GLU A 69 17.57 -9.62 -9.35
N THR A 70 16.76 -10.29 -10.19
CA THR A 70 16.40 -11.71 -10.00
C THR A 70 17.63 -12.61 -9.92
N GLU A 71 18.66 -12.39 -10.74
CA GLU A 71 19.86 -13.23 -10.72
C GLU A 71 20.70 -13.04 -9.45
N ALA A 72 20.73 -11.81 -8.91
CA ALA A 72 21.52 -11.46 -7.75
C ALA A 72 20.78 -11.76 -6.43
N GLN A 73 19.46 -11.64 -6.41
CA GLN A 73 18.59 -11.79 -5.24
C GLN A 73 17.28 -12.51 -5.60
N PRO A 74 17.33 -13.80 -5.97
CA PRO A 74 16.15 -14.55 -6.38
C PRO A 74 15.09 -14.69 -5.28
N ASP A 75 15.50 -14.70 -4.00
CA ASP A 75 14.56 -14.79 -2.87
C ASP A 75 13.77 -13.49 -2.64
N LYS A 76 14.38 -12.32 -2.92
CA LYS A 76 13.74 -11.01 -2.72
C LYS A 76 12.99 -10.53 -3.96
N PHE A 77 13.54 -10.79 -5.14
CA PHE A 77 12.96 -10.46 -6.44
C PHE A 77 12.49 -11.75 -7.13
N ALA A 78 11.65 -12.53 -6.43
CA ALA A 78 11.21 -13.87 -6.87
C ALA A 78 10.18 -13.85 -8.00
N SER A 79 9.40 -12.77 -8.12
CA SER A 79 8.39 -12.60 -9.16
C SER A 79 8.07 -11.13 -9.37
N ILE A 80 7.43 -10.79 -10.49
CA ILE A 80 6.97 -9.42 -10.76
C ILE A 80 6.03 -8.92 -9.63
N PRO A 81 5.01 -9.68 -9.16
CA PRO A 81 4.18 -9.25 -8.03
C PRO A 81 4.94 -9.09 -6.72
N ALA A 82 5.96 -9.92 -6.46
CA ALA A 82 6.81 -9.74 -5.28
C ALA A 82 7.62 -8.43 -5.37
N THR A 83 8.12 -8.12 -6.56
CA THR A 83 8.88 -6.88 -6.84
C THR A 83 7.99 -5.64 -6.77
N MET A 84 6.69 -5.76 -7.05
CA MET A 84 5.73 -4.65 -6.91
C MET A 84 5.71 -4.07 -5.51
N TRP A 85 5.91 -4.87 -4.46
CA TRP A 85 6.02 -4.36 -3.10
C TRP A 85 7.16 -3.35 -2.94
N TRP A 86 8.32 -3.66 -3.50
CA TRP A 86 9.45 -2.73 -3.53
C TRP A 86 9.12 -1.47 -4.35
N SER A 87 8.52 -1.63 -5.54
CA SER A 87 8.17 -0.47 -6.38
C SER A 87 7.13 0.45 -5.74
N VAL A 88 6.13 -0.10 -5.03
CA VAL A 88 5.15 0.68 -4.26
C VAL A 88 5.86 1.51 -3.20
N THR A 89 6.72 0.87 -2.40
CA THR A 89 7.36 1.53 -1.25
C THR A 89 8.42 2.55 -1.68
N ALA A 90 9.10 2.32 -2.81
CA ALA A 90 10.01 3.29 -3.43
C ALA A 90 9.26 4.50 -4.00
N MET A 91 8.26 4.27 -4.85
CA MET A 91 7.52 5.35 -5.55
C MET A 91 6.66 6.20 -4.59
N THR A 92 6.21 5.62 -3.47
CA THR A 92 5.53 6.36 -2.40
C THR A 92 6.47 6.99 -1.39
N THR A 93 7.79 6.89 -1.59
CA THR A 93 8.86 7.43 -0.73
C THR A 93 8.86 6.87 0.71
N VAL A 94 8.18 5.74 0.95
CA VAL A 94 8.15 5.08 2.25
C VAL A 94 9.49 4.41 2.56
N GLY A 95 10.01 3.64 1.59
CA GLY A 95 11.35 3.06 1.65
C GLY A 95 11.67 2.26 2.93
N TYR A 96 10.89 1.21 3.23
CA TYR A 96 11.11 0.38 4.44
C TYR A 96 12.53 -0.20 4.55
N GLY A 97 13.20 -0.44 3.42
CA GLY A 97 14.58 -0.97 3.39
C GLY A 97 14.67 -2.48 3.62
N ASP A 98 13.56 -3.21 3.61
CA ASP A 98 13.47 -4.67 3.66
C ASP A 98 14.00 -5.32 2.38
N ILE A 99 13.62 -4.75 1.23
CA ILE A 99 14.06 -5.13 -0.11
C ILE A 99 14.72 -3.92 -0.76
N PHE A 100 15.88 -4.12 -1.40
CA PHE A 100 16.59 -3.06 -2.12
C PHE A 100 17.51 -3.67 -3.19
N PRO A 101 17.73 -2.96 -4.32
CA PRO A 101 18.66 -3.42 -5.35
C PRO A 101 20.10 -3.40 -4.85
N ILE A 102 20.84 -4.47 -5.13
CA ILE A 102 22.28 -4.53 -4.84
C ILE A 102 23.14 -4.34 -6.10
N THR A 103 22.60 -4.65 -7.27
CA THR A 103 23.30 -4.51 -8.55
C THR A 103 23.45 -3.05 -8.93
N VAL A 104 24.51 -2.74 -9.68
CA VAL A 104 24.75 -1.40 -10.22
C VAL A 104 23.57 -0.93 -11.11
N PRO A 105 23.12 -1.69 -12.12
CA PRO A 105 21.95 -1.30 -12.91
C PRO A 105 20.67 -1.15 -12.07
N GLY A 106 20.45 -2.01 -11.06
CA GLY A 106 19.27 -1.93 -10.19
C GLY A 106 19.26 -0.65 -9.35
N LYS A 107 20.43 -0.20 -8.85
CA LYS A 107 20.57 1.06 -8.13
C LYS A 107 20.34 2.28 -9.03
N VAL A 108 20.79 2.23 -10.28
CA VAL A 108 20.51 3.29 -11.26
C VAL A 108 19.02 3.36 -11.55
N LEU A 109 18.37 2.21 -11.81
CA LEU A 109 16.92 2.14 -12.00
C LEU A 109 16.16 2.67 -10.79
N GLY A 110 16.53 2.24 -9.58
CA GLY A 110 15.90 2.71 -8.35
C GLY A 110 16.11 4.20 -8.06
N SER A 111 17.10 4.85 -8.66
CA SER A 111 17.29 6.30 -8.56
C SER A 111 16.44 7.09 -9.56
N CYS A 112 15.97 6.44 -10.63
CA CYS A 112 15.10 7.05 -11.65
C CYS A 112 13.61 6.95 -11.31
N VAL A 113 13.24 6.04 -10.41
CA VAL A 113 11.87 5.83 -9.90
C VAL A 113 11.58 6.82 -8.77
#